data_AF-A0AAW0FWU9-F1
#
_entry.id   AF-A0AAW0FWU9-F1
#
_cell.length_a   1.000
_cell.length_b   1.000
_cell.length_c   1.000
_cell.angle_alpha   90.00
_cell.angle_beta   90.00
_cell.angle_gamma   90.00
#
_symmetry.space_group_name_H-M   'P 1'
#
loop_
_entity.id
_entity.type
_entity.pdbx_description
1 polymer ?
#
loop_
_entity_poly.entity_id
_entity_poly.type
_entity_poly.pdbx_seq_one_letter_code
_entity_poly.pdbx_strand_id
1 'polypeptide(L)'
;MSIAKRNKEPRTGCGIWISEDDNRNKSVRIKPTTKKAADLTAILLIAQSAPTFAPLHVVTTSSYVVKALTSEFTHWETNGWFGLENADLIRAVIAHLRKRSAITTLRWTSKNKLTNENKAAKQLAKNGMSSTPIETIDITIPESFNLTGAELAQITQASAYGAIREGRKTEQRRTTIENIQKIQIGIKTITGHTPKPSHIWESLRDKTIEHTIGDFLWKLTHNAHKVGNYWKNIPGYEDRRNCPKCDTPETMTHILFECEEQGQTAVWDLAQNLWSKSGQKWPTQSLETLIGCGLIPFKQIDKKTGTSEDDDQNTLHLARDPRKKKPKGKSGRQRLYMILMTESAYLIWKLRNERRIRHSPEENFSHSTTEITNRWYNMINNRLTLDRAMANPAKFAKKALDPDIVLKTWSGVLQNEQDLPNDWIREPEVLVGRGPPHIVAGQHRLRGVPRVPHCPP
;
A
#
# COMPACT_ATOMS: atom_id res chain seq x y z
N MET A 1 -25.00 25.55 -16.70
CA MET A 1 -24.20 24.82 -17.71
C MET A 1 -23.07 24.07 -17.02
N SER A 2 -23.24 22.77 -16.80
CA SER A 2 -22.23 21.91 -16.16
C SER A 2 -21.14 21.56 -17.17
N ILE A 3 -19.91 22.03 -16.93
CA ILE A 3 -18.73 21.57 -17.68
C ILE A 3 -18.32 20.23 -17.06
N ALA A 4 -18.99 19.16 -17.47
CA ALA A 4 -18.49 17.81 -17.27
C ALA A 4 -17.17 17.71 -18.06
N LYS A 5 -16.04 17.74 -17.36
CA LYS A 5 -14.74 17.28 -17.90
C LYS A 5 -14.97 15.86 -18.40
N ARG A 6 -15.19 15.69 -19.70
CA ARG A 6 -15.20 14.38 -20.37
C ARG A 6 -13.87 13.71 -20.03
N ASN A 7 -13.90 12.73 -19.13
CA ASN A 7 -12.82 11.76 -18.97
C ASN A 7 -12.67 11.07 -20.33
N LYS A 8 -11.80 11.60 -21.19
CA LYS A 8 -11.46 10.94 -22.46
C LYS A 8 -10.83 9.61 -22.07
N GLU A 9 -11.44 8.51 -22.51
CA GLU A 9 -10.84 7.19 -22.38
C GLU A 9 -9.39 7.23 -22.88
N PRO A 10 -8.45 6.57 -22.19
CA PRO A 10 -7.06 6.53 -22.62
C PRO A 10 -7.00 5.94 -24.03
N ARG A 11 -6.35 6.64 -24.96
CA ARG A 11 -6.13 6.15 -26.33
C ARG A 11 -4.63 5.93 -26.53
N THR A 12 -4.27 4.82 -27.17
CA THR A 12 -2.88 4.50 -27.48
C THR A 12 -2.75 4.24 -28.97
N GLY A 13 -1.82 4.94 -29.62
CA GLY A 13 -1.49 4.73 -31.02
C GLY A 13 -0.07 4.22 -31.19
N CYS A 14 0.14 3.46 -32.25
CA CYS A 14 1.40 2.85 -32.65
C CYS A 14 1.78 3.39 -34.03
N GLY A 15 3.02 3.86 -34.18
CA GLY A 15 3.51 4.49 -35.40
C GLY A 15 4.81 3.86 -35.88
N ILE A 16 4.85 3.45 -37.15
CA ILE A 16 6.03 2.91 -37.83
C ILE A 16 6.29 3.75 -39.07
N TRP A 17 7.49 4.27 -39.19
CA TRP A 17 7.92 5.07 -40.33
C TRP A 17 9.19 4.47 -40.92
N ILE A 18 9.25 4.33 -42.25
CA ILE A 18 10.38 3.75 -43.00
C ILE A 18 11.01 4.80 -43.92
N SER A 19 10.22 5.37 -44.83
CA SER A 19 10.61 6.48 -45.70
C SER A 19 9.36 7.27 -46.12
N GLU A 20 9.56 8.39 -46.82
CA GLU A 20 8.47 9.11 -47.47
C GLU A 20 7.73 8.19 -48.45
N ASP A 21 6.40 8.26 -48.44
CA ASP A 21 5.46 7.48 -49.27
C ASP A 21 5.61 5.94 -49.27
N ASP A 22 6.35 5.37 -48.31
CA ASP A 22 6.45 3.91 -48.16
C ASP A 22 5.11 3.32 -47.68
N ASN A 23 4.56 2.38 -48.45
CA ASN A 23 3.29 1.72 -48.14
C ASN A 23 3.31 0.87 -46.86
N ARG A 24 4.50 0.59 -46.30
CA ARG A 24 4.69 -0.11 -45.02
C ARG A 24 4.72 0.85 -43.83
N ASN A 25 4.61 2.16 -44.04
CA ASN A 25 4.34 3.10 -42.96
C ASN A 25 3.01 2.75 -42.29
N LYS A 26 3.00 2.60 -40.96
CA LYS A 26 1.80 2.20 -40.21
C LYS A 26 1.43 3.24 -39.17
N SER A 27 0.13 3.51 -39.05
CA SER A 27 -0.48 4.38 -38.05
C SER A 27 -1.70 3.69 -37.46
N VAL A 28 -1.49 2.95 -36.38
CA VAL A 28 -2.45 1.96 -35.86
C VAL A 28 -2.99 2.40 -34.50
N ARG A 29 -4.30 2.19 -34.27
CA ARG A 29 -4.89 2.28 -32.93
C ARG A 29 -4.83 0.93 -32.25
N ILE A 30 -4.26 0.86 -31.05
CA ILE A 30 -4.21 -0.37 -30.24
C ILE A 30 -5.03 -0.21 -28.96
N LYS A 31 -5.28 -1.34 -28.28
CA LYS A 31 -5.92 -1.33 -26.95
C LYS A 31 -5.15 -0.39 -26.01
N PRO A 32 -5.84 0.37 -25.14
CA PRO A 32 -5.18 1.31 -24.23
C PRO A 32 -4.09 0.61 -23.42
N THR A 33 -2.85 1.04 -23.61
CA THR A 33 -1.67 0.40 -23.01
C THR A 33 -0.56 1.41 -22.75
N THR A 34 0.50 0.97 -22.07
CA THR A 34 1.66 1.80 -21.76
C THR A 34 2.43 2.18 -23.02
N LYS A 35 3.17 3.30 -22.96
CA LYS A 35 4.04 3.71 -24.08
C LYS A 35 5.04 2.62 -24.44
N LYS A 36 5.59 1.90 -23.45
CA LYS A 36 6.57 0.83 -23.67
C LYS A 36 5.96 -0.33 -24.47
N ALA A 37 4.73 -0.72 -24.13
CA ALA A 37 4.01 -1.74 -24.88
C ALA A 37 3.74 -1.29 -26.32
N ALA A 38 3.34 -0.04 -26.53
CA ALA A 38 3.15 0.50 -27.88
C ALA A 38 4.44 0.51 -28.72
N ASP A 39 5.58 0.87 -28.11
CA ASP A 39 6.89 0.83 -28.78
C ASP A 39 7.28 -0.63 -29.12
N LEU A 40 7.00 -1.61 -28.26
CA LEU A 40 7.22 -3.04 -28.54
C LEU A 40 6.30 -3.55 -29.66
N THR A 41 5.03 -3.15 -29.66
CA THR A 41 4.07 -3.46 -30.71
C THR A 41 4.52 -2.94 -32.07
N ALA A 42 5.10 -1.73 -32.14
CA ALA A 42 5.66 -1.20 -33.38
C ALA A 42 6.77 -2.11 -33.93
N ILE A 43 7.64 -2.61 -33.05
CA ILE A 43 8.72 -3.53 -33.43
C ILE A 43 8.16 -4.89 -33.87
N LEU A 44 7.15 -5.41 -33.18
CA LEU A 44 6.50 -6.67 -33.57
C LEU A 44 5.91 -6.56 -34.99
N LEU A 45 5.14 -5.52 -35.25
CA LEU A 45 4.49 -5.30 -36.54
C LEU A 45 5.49 -5.16 -37.69
N ILE A 46 6.61 -4.45 -37.50
CA ILE A 46 7.63 -4.34 -38.55
C ILE A 46 8.42 -5.65 -38.70
N ALA A 47 8.67 -6.39 -37.62
CA ALA A 47 9.35 -7.69 -37.68
C ALA A 47 8.50 -8.73 -38.42
N GLN A 48 7.18 -8.68 -38.28
CA GLN A 48 6.22 -9.53 -38.98
C GLN A 48 6.06 -9.18 -40.46
N SER A 49 6.15 -7.89 -40.84
CA SER A 49 5.93 -7.46 -42.23
C SER A 49 7.21 -7.36 -43.06
N ALA A 50 8.37 -7.12 -42.45
CA ALA A 50 9.63 -6.96 -43.17
C ALA A 50 10.18 -8.32 -43.65
N PRO A 51 10.70 -8.44 -44.89
CA PRO A 51 11.31 -9.67 -45.39
C PRO A 51 12.38 -10.21 -44.41
N THR A 52 12.34 -11.51 -44.11
CA THR A 52 13.20 -12.14 -43.07
C THR A 52 14.67 -12.20 -43.45
N PHE A 53 14.98 -12.14 -44.75
CA PHE A 53 16.31 -12.20 -45.34
C PHE A 53 16.91 -10.82 -45.65
N ALA A 54 16.19 -9.73 -45.35
CA ALA A 54 16.71 -8.36 -45.52
C ALA A 54 17.17 -7.78 -44.17
N PRO A 55 18.28 -7.02 -44.13
CA PRO A 55 18.69 -6.32 -42.91
C PRO A 55 17.57 -5.40 -42.39
N LEU A 56 17.36 -5.39 -41.07
CA LEU A 56 16.37 -4.53 -40.42
C LEU A 56 17.06 -3.60 -39.40
N HIS A 57 16.97 -2.30 -39.64
CA HIS A 57 17.54 -1.29 -38.75
C HIS A 57 16.42 -0.53 -38.05
N VAL A 58 16.19 -0.80 -36.76
CA VAL A 58 15.15 -0.13 -35.97
C VAL A 58 15.77 0.97 -35.11
N VAL A 59 15.25 2.18 -35.23
CA VAL A 59 15.64 3.32 -34.39
C VAL A 59 14.49 3.68 -33.46
N THR A 60 14.73 3.66 -32.14
CA THR A 60 13.69 3.97 -31.13
C THR A 60 14.18 4.94 -30.07
N THR A 61 13.25 5.74 -29.54
CA THR A 61 13.50 6.66 -28.42
C THR A 61 13.45 5.97 -27.06
N SER A 62 13.04 4.69 -27.03
CA SER A 62 12.83 3.92 -25.82
C SER A 62 14.07 3.10 -25.48
N SER A 63 14.91 3.64 -24.58
CA SER A 63 16.08 2.91 -24.06
C SER A 63 15.68 1.60 -23.37
N TYR A 64 14.50 1.56 -22.75
CA TYR A 64 13.94 0.35 -22.17
C TYR A 64 13.79 -0.75 -23.21
N VAL A 65 13.17 -0.46 -24.36
CA VAL A 65 12.91 -1.45 -25.40
C VAL A 65 14.22 -1.97 -26.01
N VAL A 66 15.20 -1.10 -26.22
CA VAL A 66 16.52 -1.54 -26.70
C VAL A 66 17.16 -2.49 -25.70
N LYS A 67 17.30 -2.10 -24.42
CA LYS A 67 17.88 -2.98 -23.38
C LYS A 67 17.11 -4.29 -23.23
N ALA A 68 15.77 -4.21 -23.23
CA ALA A 68 14.89 -5.37 -23.17
C ALA A 68 15.21 -6.39 -24.25
N LEU A 69 15.33 -5.94 -25.50
CA LEU A 69 15.53 -6.81 -26.66
C LEU A 69 17.00 -7.15 -26.97
N THR A 70 17.98 -6.56 -26.27
CA THR A 70 19.41 -6.83 -26.50
C THR A 70 20.12 -7.56 -25.36
N SER A 71 19.88 -7.19 -24.10
CA SER A 71 20.70 -7.66 -22.98
C SER A 71 19.87 -8.25 -21.84
N GLU A 72 18.68 -7.70 -21.57
CA GLU A 72 17.89 -8.11 -20.41
C GLU A 72 17.07 -9.38 -20.68
N PHE A 73 16.65 -9.61 -21.94
CA PHE A 73 15.78 -10.75 -22.23
C PHE A 73 16.41 -12.10 -21.91
N THR A 74 17.73 -12.25 -22.02
CA THR A 74 18.41 -13.51 -21.69
C THR A 74 18.16 -13.89 -20.23
N HIS A 75 18.28 -12.92 -19.32
CA HIS A 75 17.99 -13.14 -17.91
C HIS A 75 16.51 -13.44 -17.65
N TRP A 76 15.59 -12.77 -18.36
CA TRP A 76 14.16 -13.03 -18.22
C TRP A 76 13.75 -14.40 -18.77
N GLU A 77 14.31 -14.79 -19.91
CA GLU A 77 14.08 -16.08 -20.54
C GLU A 77 14.54 -17.24 -19.65
N THR A 78 15.76 -17.14 -19.12
CA THR A 78 16.31 -18.08 -18.14
C THR A 78 15.43 -18.17 -16.87
N ASN A 79 14.84 -17.06 -16.42
CA ASN A 79 13.95 -17.03 -15.26
C ASN A 79 12.47 -17.34 -15.58
N GLY A 80 12.17 -17.76 -16.82
CA GLY A 80 10.82 -18.14 -17.24
C GLY A 80 9.82 -16.98 -17.31
N TRP A 81 10.30 -15.75 -17.52
CA TRP A 81 9.50 -14.55 -17.77
C TRP A 81 8.57 -14.11 -16.62
N PHE A 82 8.70 -14.72 -15.44
CA PHE A 82 7.88 -14.44 -14.26
C PHE A 82 7.96 -12.96 -13.83
N GLY A 83 6.80 -12.37 -13.50
CA GLY A 83 6.71 -11.02 -12.93
C GLY A 83 7.10 -9.88 -13.88
N LEU A 84 7.35 -10.16 -15.16
CA LEU A 84 7.69 -9.15 -16.16
C LEU A 84 6.44 -8.56 -16.82
N GLU A 85 6.29 -7.24 -16.73
CA GLU A 85 5.21 -6.53 -17.41
C GLU A 85 5.35 -6.65 -18.94
N ASN A 86 4.28 -7.06 -19.62
CA ASN A 86 4.26 -7.31 -21.08
C ASN A 86 5.16 -8.49 -21.52
N ALA A 87 5.38 -9.49 -20.65
CA ALA A 87 6.18 -10.68 -20.95
C ALA A 87 5.81 -11.32 -22.30
N ASP A 88 4.53 -11.60 -22.54
CA ASP A 88 4.08 -12.25 -23.78
C ASP A 88 4.39 -11.42 -25.04
N LEU A 89 4.26 -10.09 -24.96
CA LEU A 89 4.60 -9.21 -26.07
C LEU A 89 6.10 -9.20 -26.35
N ILE A 90 6.93 -9.17 -25.29
CA ILE A 90 8.39 -9.22 -25.43
C ILE A 90 8.81 -10.57 -26.03
N ARG A 91 8.23 -11.68 -25.55
CA ARG A 91 8.46 -13.03 -26.09
C ARG A 91 8.10 -13.11 -27.57
N ALA A 92 6.95 -12.57 -27.96
CA ALA A 92 6.54 -12.50 -29.36
C ALA A 92 7.54 -11.71 -30.20
N VAL A 93 7.94 -10.52 -29.76
CA VAL A 93 8.95 -9.71 -30.49
C VAL A 93 10.25 -10.50 -30.66
N ILE A 94 10.78 -11.09 -29.59
CA ILE A 94 12.05 -11.84 -29.64
C ILE A 94 11.95 -13.04 -30.58
N ALA A 95 10.84 -13.79 -30.54
CA ALA A 95 10.64 -14.93 -31.42
C ALA A 95 10.57 -14.51 -32.89
N HIS A 96 9.86 -13.44 -33.23
CA HIS A 96 9.80 -12.90 -34.59
C HIS A 96 11.14 -12.31 -35.04
N LEU A 97 11.94 -11.74 -34.15
CA LEU A 97 13.30 -11.30 -34.44
C LEU A 97 14.25 -12.48 -34.69
N ARG A 98 14.20 -13.54 -33.87
CA ARG A 98 15.01 -14.76 -34.02
C ARG A 98 14.67 -15.55 -35.29
N LYS A 99 13.44 -15.44 -35.78
CA LYS A 99 13.01 -16.05 -37.05
C LYS A 99 13.72 -15.45 -38.28
N ARG A 100 14.30 -14.24 -38.17
CA ARG A 100 14.96 -13.56 -39.28
C ARG A 100 16.35 -14.17 -39.54
N SER A 101 16.68 -14.39 -40.81
CA SER A 101 18.02 -14.86 -41.21
C SER A 101 19.01 -13.72 -41.39
N ALA A 102 18.52 -12.52 -41.70
CA ALA A 102 19.35 -11.32 -41.82
C ALA A 102 19.48 -10.54 -40.51
N ILE A 103 20.57 -9.78 -40.42
CA ILE A 103 20.89 -9.00 -39.23
C ILE A 103 19.80 -7.98 -38.89
N THR A 104 19.42 -7.93 -37.61
CA THR A 104 18.56 -6.87 -37.08
C THR A 104 19.35 -6.04 -36.08
N THR A 105 19.41 -4.72 -36.28
CA THR A 105 20.08 -3.82 -35.34
C THR A 105 19.07 -2.90 -34.66
N LEU A 106 19.20 -2.73 -33.35
CA LEU A 106 18.41 -1.79 -32.56
C LEU A 106 19.28 -0.60 -32.15
N ARG A 107 18.87 0.62 -32.52
CA ARG A 107 19.56 1.85 -32.14
C ARG A 107 18.70 2.69 -31.22
N TRP A 108 19.22 2.99 -30.03
CA TRP A 108 18.60 3.96 -29.15
C TRP A 108 18.97 5.39 -29.56
N THR A 109 17.98 6.28 -29.61
CA THR A 109 18.20 7.73 -29.74
C THR A 109 17.58 8.50 -28.58
N SER A 110 18.26 9.55 -28.13
CA SER A 110 17.78 10.39 -27.04
C SER A 110 16.62 11.27 -27.48
N LYS A 111 15.68 11.54 -26.57
CA LYS A 111 14.55 12.46 -26.80
C LYS A 111 14.98 13.88 -27.16
N ASN A 112 16.22 14.26 -26.83
CA ASN A 112 16.77 15.59 -27.10
C ASN A 112 17.44 15.68 -28.48
N LYS A 113 17.64 14.54 -29.17
CA LYS A 113 18.28 14.45 -30.49
C LYS A 113 17.38 13.65 -31.44
N LEU A 114 16.11 14.05 -31.54
CA LEU A 114 15.16 13.39 -32.44
C LEU A 114 15.49 13.71 -33.89
N THR A 115 15.66 12.67 -34.70
CA THR A 115 15.80 12.79 -36.13
C THR A 115 14.42 13.06 -36.78
N ASN A 116 14.39 13.43 -38.06
CA ASN A 116 13.13 13.72 -38.76
C ASN A 116 12.24 12.46 -38.86
N GLU A 117 12.87 11.30 -39.04
CA GLU A 117 12.26 9.97 -39.06
C GLU A 117 11.56 9.66 -37.72
N ASN A 118 12.20 9.99 -36.58
CA ASN A 118 11.57 9.80 -35.28
C ASN A 118 10.37 10.74 -35.07
N LYS A 119 10.44 11.98 -35.58
CA LYS A 119 9.32 12.92 -35.53
C LYS A 119 8.15 12.41 -36.37
N ALA A 120 8.43 11.87 -37.56
CA ALA A 120 7.43 11.26 -38.43
C ALA A 120 6.77 10.03 -37.79
N ALA A 121 7.54 9.09 -37.24
CA ALA A 121 7.00 7.93 -36.51
C ALA A 121 6.13 8.35 -35.32
N LYS A 122 6.54 9.39 -34.59
CA LYS A 122 5.75 9.95 -33.47
C LYS A 122 4.46 10.61 -33.95
N GLN A 123 4.47 11.25 -35.12
CA GLN A 123 3.27 11.82 -35.73
C GLN A 123 2.30 10.71 -36.17
N LEU A 124 2.80 9.64 -36.79
CA LEU A 124 1.99 8.46 -37.11
C LEU A 124 1.38 7.83 -35.86
N ALA A 125 2.14 7.71 -34.76
CA ALA A 125 1.59 7.20 -33.51
C ALA A 125 0.47 8.10 -32.94
N LYS A 126 0.59 9.44 -33.07
CA LYS A 126 -0.48 10.37 -32.68
C LYS A 126 -1.72 10.23 -33.56
N ASN A 127 -1.53 10.12 -34.88
CA ASN A 127 -2.62 9.92 -35.82
C ASN A 127 -3.37 8.61 -35.51
N GLY A 128 -2.61 7.54 -35.21
CA GLY A 128 -3.12 6.24 -34.79
C GLY A 128 -3.99 6.28 -33.54
N MET A 129 -3.83 7.25 -32.63
CA MET A 129 -4.73 7.40 -31.47
C MET A 129 -6.17 7.73 -31.87
N SER A 130 -6.35 8.35 -33.04
CA SER A 130 -7.64 8.77 -33.56
C SER A 130 -8.23 7.78 -34.57
N SER A 131 -7.44 6.84 -35.08
CA SER A 131 -7.90 5.82 -36.03
C SER A 131 -8.99 4.92 -35.44
N THR A 132 -9.85 4.38 -36.29
CA THR A 132 -10.88 3.37 -35.94
C THR A 132 -10.97 2.36 -37.07
N PRO A 133 -11.14 1.05 -36.79
CA PRO A 133 -11.33 0.41 -35.48
C PRO A 133 -10.03 0.25 -34.66
N ILE A 134 -10.15 -0.30 -33.44
CA ILE A 134 -8.99 -0.75 -32.64
C ILE A 134 -8.45 -2.02 -33.30
N GLU A 135 -7.18 -2.01 -33.71
CA GLU A 135 -6.53 -3.16 -34.32
C GLU A 135 -6.14 -4.18 -33.24
N THR A 136 -6.44 -5.45 -33.51
CA THR A 136 -6.00 -6.57 -32.66
C THR A 136 -4.65 -7.04 -33.19
N ILE A 137 -3.63 -6.94 -32.35
CA ILE A 137 -2.25 -7.30 -32.72
C ILE A 137 -2.05 -8.79 -32.47
N ASP A 138 -1.59 -9.48 -33.50
CA ASP A 138 -1.19 -10.89 -33.40
C ASP A 138 0.13 -11.01 -32.63
N ILE A 139 0.04 -11.53 -31.40
CA ILE A 139 1.18 -11.82 -30.53
C ILE A 139 1.54 -13.31 -30.51
N THR A 140 1.13 -14.06 -31.53
CA THR A 140 1.45 -15.49 -31.64
C THR A 140 2.96 -15.70 -31.71
N ILE A 141 3.45 -16.56 -30.83
CA ILE A 141 4.86 -16.96 -30.73
C ILE A 141 5.04 -18.21 -31.58
N PRO A 142 5.89 -18.20 -32.62
CA PRO A 142 6.22 -19.41 -33.37
C PRO A 142 6.77 -20.51 -32.46
N GLU A 143 6.27 -21.73 -32.61
CA GLU A 143 6.58 -22.86 -31.72
C GLU A 143 8.09 -23.15 -31.63
N SER A 144 8.81 -23.06 -32.75
CA SER A 144 10.27 -23.26 -32.81
C SER A 144 11.08 -22.26 -31.98
N PHE A 145 10.47 -21.14 -31.58
CA PHE A 145 11.09 -20.09 -30.77
C PHE A 145 10.36 -19.88 -29.44
N ASN A 146 9.39 -20.74 -29.09
CA ASN A 146 8.62 -20.64 -27.87
C ASN A 146 9.29 -21.40 -26.73
N LEU A 147 10.34 -20.81 -26.16
CA LEU A 147 10.93 -21.33 -24.93
C LEU A 147 9.95 -21.13 -23.76
N THR A 148 9.69 -22.20 -23.02
CA THR A 148 8.75 -22.24 -21.90
C THR A 148 9.44 -22.73 -20.63
N GLY A 149 8.92 -22.28 -19.48
CA GLY A 149 9.50 -22.61 -18.18
C GLY A 149 10.73 -21.76 -17.83
N ALA A 150 11.24 -21.97 -16.63
CA ALA A 150 12.50 -21.39 -16.15
C ALA A 150 13.59 -22.46 -16.17
N GLU A 151 14.83 -22.05 -16.44
CA GLU A 151 15.99 -22.92 -16.41
C GLU A 151 16.27 -23.39 -14.98
N LEU A 152 16.26 -24.70 -14.74
CA LEU A 152 16.43 -25.27 -13.40
C LEU A 152 17.75 -24.90 -12.74
N ALA A 153 18.82 -24.71 -13.53
CA ALA A 153 20.13 -24.34 -13.00
C ALA A 153 20.19 -22.90 -12.48
N GLN A 154 19.27 -22.03 -12.90
CA GLN A 154 19.30 -20.59 -12.63
C GLN A 154 18.11 -20.11 -11.79
N ILE A 155 17.11 -20.98 -11.58
CA ILE A 155 15.95 -20.66 -10.76
C ILE A 155 16.34 -20.48 -9.29
N THR A 156 15.77 -19.47 -8.65
CA THR A 156 15.91 -19.23 -7.22
C THR A 156 14.62 -19.62 -6.51
N GLN A 157 14.66 -19.88 -5.20
CA GLN A 157 13.43 -20.09 -4.43
C GLN A 157 12.44 -18.91 -4.59
N ALA A 158 12.94 -17.68 -4.68
CA ALA A 158 12.12 -16.49 -4.86
C ALA A 158 11.43 -16.46 -6.23
N SER A 159 12.15 -16.76 -7.33
CA SER A 159 11.56 -16.82 -8.67
C SER A 159 10.62 -18.02 -8.84
N ALA A 160 10.97 -19.19 -8.29
CA ALA A 160 10.09 -20.36 -8.27
C ALA A 160 8.78 -20.09 -7.52
N TYR A 161 8.86 -19.54 -6.30
CA TYR A 161 7.68 -19.19 -5.51
C TYR A 161 6.83 -18.12 -6.20
N GLY A 162 7.48 -17.13 -6.81
CA GLY A 162 6.85 -16.13 -7.66
C GLY A 162 6.04 -16.75 -8.80
N ALA A 163 6.67 -17.63 -9.58
CA ALA A 163 6.04 -18.31 -10.71
C ALA A 163 4.84 -19.17 -10.28
N ILE A 164 4.97 -19.90 -9.16
CA ILE A 164 3.86 -20.69 -8.59
C ILE A 164 2.69 -19.78 -8.19
N ARG A 165 2.98 -18.62 -7.60
CA ARG A 165 1.95 -17.65 -7.20
C ARG A 165 1.26 -17.01 -8.40
N GLU A 166 1.98 -16.74 -9.48
CA GLU A 166 1.40 -16.19 -10.71
C GLU A 166 0.54 -17.23 -11.43
N GLY A 167 1.01 -18.49 -11.49
CA GLY A 167 0.24 -19.61 -12.06
C GLY A 167 -1.01 -19.96 -11.24
N ARG A 168 -0.98 -19.77 -9.92
CA ARG A 168 -2.14 -19.95 -9.04
C ARG A 168 -2.88 -18.63 -8.83
N LYS A 169 -3.74 -18.26 -9.79
CA LYS A 169 -4.70 -17.17 -9.60
C LYS A 169 -5.59 -17.48 -8.40
N THR A 170 -5.27 -16.90 -7.25
CA THR A 170 -6.08 -17.04 -6.05
C THR A 170 -7.31 -16.16 -6.21
N GLU A 171 -8.49 -16.76 -6.16
CA GLU A 171 -9.74 -16.01 -6.20
C GLU A 171 -9.80 -15.04 -5.02
N GLN A 172 -10.17 -13.80 -5.31
CA GLN A 172 -10.33 -12.80 -4.27
C GLN A 172 -11.58 -13.13 -3.46
N ARG A 173 -11.41 -13.30 -2.14
CA ARG A 173 -12.54 -13.55 -1.23
C ARG A 173 -13.46 -12.33 -1.20
N ARG A 174 -14.76 -12.57 -1.36
CA ARG A 174 -15.80 -11.53 -1.29
C ARG A 174 -15.67 -10.64 -0.05
N THR A 175 -15.45 -11.24 1.11
CA THR A 175 -15.30 -10.51 2.39
C THR A 175 -14.12 -9.54 2.38
N THR A 176 -13.01 -9.92 1.76
CA THR A 176 -11.83 -9.05 1.64
C THR A 176 -12.11 -7.88 0.71
N ILE A 177 -12.83 -8.10 -0.38
CA ILE A 177 -13.25 -7.02 -1.29
C ILE A 177 -14.15 -6.02 -0.56
N GLU A 178 -15.17 -6.52 0.15
CA GLU A 178 -16.11 -5.69 0.93
C GLU A 178 -15.37 -4.88 2.00
N ASN A 179 -14.44 -5.49 2.74
CA ASN A 179 -13.65 -4.79 3.75
C ASN A 179 -12.75 -3.71 3.13
N ILE A 180 -12.09 -4.00 2.01
CA ILE A 180 -11.29 -3.00 1.29
C ILE A 180 -12.16 -1.82 0.85
N GLN A 181 -13.37 -2.07 0.36
CA GLN A 181 -14.31 -1.00 -0.02
C GLN A 181 -14.71 -0.14 1.17
N LYS A 182 -15.02 -0.75 2.33
CA LYS A 182 -15.31 -0.02 3.57
C LYS A 182 -14.14 0.87 3.99
N ILE A 183 -12.92 0.34 3.96
CA ILE A 183 -11.70 1.09 4.28
C ILE A 183 -11.52 2.26 3.29
N GLN A 184 -11.72 2.02 1.99
CA GLN A 184 -11.65 3.08 0.97
C GLN A 184 -12.65 4.20 1.25
N ILE A 185 -13.89 3.88 1.64
CA ILE A 185 -14.92 4.85 2.01
C ILE A 185 -14.50 5.62 3.27
N GLY A 186 -14.09 4.92 4.34
CA GLY A 186 -13.68 5.55 5.60
C GLY A 186 -12.51 6.51 5.43
N ILE A 187 -11.48 6.12 4.67
CA ILE A 187 -10.33 6.98 4.37
C ILE A 187 -10.71 8.13 3.45
N LYS A 188 -11.62 7.93 2.49
CA LYS A 188 -12.14 9.02 1.65
C LYS A 188 -12.88 10.06 2.49
N THR A 189 -13.66 9.64 3.48
CA THR A 189 -14.38 10.57 4.37
C THR A 189 -13.42 11.49 5.14
N ILE A 190 -12.26 10.97 5.55
CA ILE A 190 -11.27 11.74 6.32
C ILE A 190 -10.36 12.58 5.42
N THR A 191 -9.88 12.00 4.31
CA THR A 191 -8.82 12.61 3.48
C THR A 191 -9.34 13.28 2.20
N GLY A 192 -10.62 13.11 1.88
CA GLY A 192 -11.24 13.52 0.61
C GLY A 192 -10.88 12.63 -0.59
N HIS A 193 -9.93 11.69 -0.45
CA HIS A 193 -9.37 10.90 -1.55
C HIS A 193 -9.59 9.41 -1.36
N THR A 194 -9.98 8.71 -2.42
CA THR A 194 -10.12 7.24 -2.40
C THR A 194 -8.75 6.58 -2.61
N PRO A 195 -8.19 5.87 -1.62
CA PRO A 195 -6.92 5.17 -1.81
C PRO A 195 -7.09 3.97 -2.74
N LYS A 196 -6.04 3.58 -3.45
CA LYS A 196 -6.02 2.31 -4.19
C LYS A 196 -5.92 1.13 -3.22
N PRO A 197 -6.52 -0.04 -3.52
CA PRO A 197 -6.38 -1.23 -2.69
C PRO A 197 -4.91 -1.61 -2.40
N SER A 198 -4.02 -1.44 -3.38
CA SER A 198 -2.58 -1.70 -3.20
C SER A 198 -1.96 -0.83 -2.10
N HIS A 199 -2.33 0.45 -2.03
CA HIS A 199 -1.81 1.36 -1.00
C HIS A 199 -2.28 0.97 0.41
N ILE A 200 -3.49 0.42 0.54
CA ILE A 200 -3.98 -0.12 1.81
C ILE A 200 -3.06 -1.27 2.25
N TRP A 201 -2.83 -2.25 1.38
CA TRP A 201 -1.94 -3.38 1.68
C TRP A 201 -0.49 -2.98 1.96
N GLU A 202 0.04 -2.02 1.21
CA GLU A 202 1.39 -1.48 1.42
C GLU A 202 1.50 -0.76 2.78
N SER A 203 0.47 -0.03 3.20
CA SER A 203 0.44 0.68 4.48
C SER A 203 0.48 -0.25 5.68
N LEU A 204 -0.10 -1.45 5.58
CA LEU A 204 -0.04 -2.48 6.63
C LEU A 204 1.36 -3.07 6.83
N ARG A 205 2.23 -2.93 5.83
CA ARG A 205 3.62 -3.41 5.83
C ARG A 205 4.61 -2.27 6.04
N ASP A 206 4.13 -1.12 6.49
CA ASP A 206 5.00 0.00 6.79
C ASP A 206 5.99 -0.36 7.90
N LYS A 207 7.24 0.10 7.78
CA LYS A 207 8.30 -0.18 8.76
C LYS A 207 8.02 0.37 10.16
N THR A 208 7.06 1.28 10.29
CA THR A 208 6.55 1.80 11.57
C THR A 208 5.75 0.76 12.32
N ILE A 209 5.12 -0.18 11.64
CA ILE A 209 4.28 -1.23 12.24
C ILE A 209 5.14 -2.46 12.46
N GLU A 210 5.12 -3.03 13.67
CA GLU A 210 5.79 -4.29 13.95
C GLU A 210 5.17 -5.43 13.11
N HIS A 211 5.98 -6.39 12.66
CA HIS A 211 5.51 -7.50 11.81
C HIS A 211 4.31 -8.25 12.42
N THR A 212 4.35 -8.52 13.73
CA THR A 212 3.28 -9.22 14.45
C THR A 212 1.95 -8.46 14.41
N ILE A 213 2.02 -7.12 14.48
CA ILE A 213 0.87 -6.22 14.38
C ILE A 213 0.41 -6.11 12.92
N GLY A 214 1.33 -6.06 11.96
CA GLY A 214 1.02 -6.12 10.53
C GLY A 214 0.23 -7.37 10.16
N ASP A 215 0.62 -8.54 10.69
CA ASP A 215 -0.12 -9.79 10.54
C ASP A 215 -1.50 -9.74 11.21
N PHE A 216 -1.61 -9.11 12.37
CA PHE A 216 -2.88 -8.88 13.06
C PHE A 216 -3.84 -8.03 12.20
N LEU A 217 -3.37 -6.92 11.63
CA LEU A 217 -4.15 -6.04 10.75
C LEU A 217 -4.48 -6.71 9.40
N TRP A 218 -3.56 -7.51 8.87
CA TRP A 218 -3.82 -8.30 7.66
C TRP A 218 -4.94 -9.31 7.91
N LYS A 219 -4.91 -10.02 9.04
CA LYS A 219 -5.97 -10.95 9.45
C LYS A 219 -7.30 -10.24 9.70
N LEU A 220 -7.27 -9.02 10.26
CA LEU A 220 -8.46 -8.18 10.40
C LEU A 220 -9.11 -7.90 9.06
N THR A 221 -8.32 -7.47 8.07
CA THR A 221 -8.81 -7.15 6.73
C THR A 221 -9.43 -8.39 6.04
N HIS A 222 -8.94 -9.58 6.34
CA HIS A 222 -9.47 -10.85 5.81
C HIS A 222 -10.59 -11.47 6.66
N ASN A 223 -10.98 -10.85 7.77
CA ASN A 223 -11.88 -11.43 8.77
C ASN A 223 -11.44 -12.84 9.22
N ALA A 224 -10.14 -13.01 9.48
CA ALA A 224 -9.50 -14.30 9.74
C ALA A 224 -9.25 -14.60 11.23
N HIS A 225 -9.68 -13.72 12.13
CA HIS A 225 -9.57 -13.93 13.58
C HIS A 225 -10.69 -14.83 14.09
N LYS A 226 -10.37 -15.65 15.10
CA LYS A 226 -11.31 -16.60 15.71
C LYS A 226 -12.20 -15.89 16.74
N VAL A 227 -13.26 -15.24 16.26
CA VAL A 227 -14.21 -14.45 17.07
C VAL A 227 -15.65 -14.71 16.64
N GLY A 228 -16.60 -14.44 17.53
CA GLY A 228 -18.02 -14.42 17.21
C GLY A 228 -18.52 -15.73 16.60
N ASN A 229 -19.14 -15.63 15.44
CA ASN A 229 -19.76 -16.76 14.73
C ASN A 229 -18.77 -17.89 14.36
N TYR A 230 -17.46 -17.65 14.38
CA TYR A 230 -16.47 -18.72 14.20
C TYR A 230 -16.66 -19.83 15.24
N TRP A 231 -16.92 -19.46 16.49
CA TRP A 231 -17.07 -20.40 17.61
C TRP A 231 -18.37 -21.20 17.57
N LYS A 232 -19.41 -20.69 16.88
CA LYS A 232 -20.69 -21.41 16.71
C LYS A 232 -20.52 -22.78 16.06
N ASN A 233 -19.50 -22.94 15.23
CA ASN A 233 -19.26 -24.15 14.45
C ASN A 233 -18.24 -25.09 15.12
N ILE A 234 -17.82 -24.81 16.34
CA ILE A 234 -16.84 -25.61 17.08
C ILE A 234 -17.54 -26.25 18.28
N PRO A 235 -17.75 -27.57 18.26
CA PRO A 235 -18.37 -28.29 19.38
C PRO A 235 -17.65 -28.03 20.70
N GLY A 236 -18.41 -27.64 21.73
CA GLY A 236 -17.92 -27.42 23.10
C GLY A 236 -17.30 -26.04 23.35
N TYR A 237 -17.41 -25.11 22.41
CA TYR A 237 -16.88 -23.74 22.53
C TYR A 237 -17.86 -22.68 22.02
N GLU A 238 -19.14 -23.03 21.83
CA GLU A 238 -20.17 -22.16 21.26
C GLU A 238 -20.48 -20.94 22.14
N ASP A 239 -20.26 -21.07 23.44
CA ASP A 239 -20.35 -20.02 24.47
C ASP A 239 -19.39 -18.84 24.20
N ARG A 240 -18.30 -19.08 23.44
CA ARG A 240 -17.33 -18.05 23.04
C ARG A 240 -17.83 -17.15 21.91
N ARG A 241 -19.01 -17.41 21.35
CA ARG A 241 -19.60 -16.58 20.31
C ARG A 241 -19.96 -15.18 20.81
N ASN A 242 -20.53 -15.07 22.01
CA ASN A 242 -21.01 -13.81 22.53
C ASN A 242 -20.01 -13.21 23.52
N CYS A 243 -20.02 -11.88 23.63
CA CYS A 243 -19.38 -11.18 24.72
C CYS A 243 -20.18 -11.43 26.02
N PRO A 244 -19.56 -11.92 27.11
CA PRO A 244 -20.27 -12.22 28.36
C PRO A 244 -20.96 -11.00 28.99
N LYS A 245 -20.42 -9.80 28.75
CA LYS A 245 -20.91 -8.56 29.36
C LYS A 245 -22.00 -7.89 28.55
N CYS A 246 -21.77 -7.80 27.25
CA CYS A 246 -22.63 -7.05 26.34
C CYS A 246 -23.71 -7.93 25.71
N ASP A 247 -23.61 -9.26 25.89
CA ASP A 247 -24.49 -10.28 25.30
C ASP A 247 -24.77 -10.10 23.80
N THR A 248 -23.74 -9.67 23.07
CA THR A 248 -23.79 -9.51 21.61
C THR A 248 -22.72 -10.38 20.95
N PRO A 249 -22.91 -10.79 19.69
CA PRO A 249 -21.88 -11.55 18.96
C PRO A 249 -20.55 -10.77 18.96
N GLU A 250 -19.50 -11.41 19.44
CA GLU A 250 -18.21 -10.76 19.63
C GLU A 250 -17.51 -10.58 18.27
N THR A 251 -17.61 -9.39 17.69
CA THR A 251 -16.93 -9.02 16.44
C THR A 251 -15.64 -8.24 16.70
N MET A 252 -14.78 -8.08 15.69
CA MET A 252 -13.60 -7.23 15.83
C MET A 252 -13.94 -5.75 16.05
N THR A 253 -15.05 -5.27 15.50
CA THR A 253 -15.55 -3.91 15.79
C THR A 253 -15.95 -3.81 17.25
N HIS A 254 -16.70 -4.81 17.73
CA HIS A 254 -17.12 -4.86 19.13
C HIS A 254 -15.90 -4.83 20.07
N ILE A 255 -14.97 -5.77 19.91
CA ILE A 255 -13.78 -5.89 20.76
C ILE A 255 -12.97 -4.60 20.81
N LEU A 256 -12.76 -3.96 19.65
CA LEU A 256 -11.85 -2.82 19.55
C LEU A 256 -12.54 -1.48 19.86
N PHE A 257 -13.83 -1.31 19.58
CA PHE A 257 -14.46 0.02 19.57
C PHE A 257 -15.76 0.14 20.38
N GLU A 258 -16.45 -0.95 20.67
CA GLU A 258 -17.82 -0.88 21.24
C GLU A 258 -17.97 -1.62 22.59
N CYS A 259 -17.03 -2.49 22.94
CA CYS A 259 -17.15 -3.36 24.10
C CYS A 259 -17.09 -2.56 25.41
N GLU A 260 -18.10 -2.76 26.27
CA GLU A 260 -18.23 -2.10 27.58
C GLU A 260 -17.38 -2.76 28.68
N GLU A 261 -16.70 -3.86 28.35
CA GLU A 261 -15.80 -4.55 29.25
C GLU A 261 -14.54 -3.73 29.57
N GLN A 262 -13.98 -3.96 30.76
CA GLN A 262 -12.84 -3.17 31.25
C GLN A 262 -11.61 -3.36 30.33
N GLY A 263 -11.00 -2.25 29.91
CA GLY A 263 -9.74 -2.24 29.17
C GLY A 263 -9.80 -1.53 27.82
N GLN A 264 -10.86 -1.72 27.04
CA GLN A 264 -10.98 -1.09 25.72
C GLN A 264 -10.99 0.43 25.82
N THR A 265 -11.91 0.99 26.61
CA THR A 265 -12.03 2.45 26.82
C THR A 265 -10.76 3.01 27.44
N ALA A 266 -10.22 2.36 28.48
CA ALA A 266 -9.02 2.81 29.17
C ALA A 266 -7.80 2.91 28.23
N VAL A 267 -7.60 1.95 27.33
CA VAL A 267 -6.50 1.98 26.35
C VAL A 267 -6.70 3.12 25.34
N TRP A 268 -7.91 3.32 24.84
CA TRP A 268 -8.18 4.42 23.90
C TRP A 268 -8.07 5.80 24.53
N ASP A 269 -8.51 5.94 25.78
CA ASP A 269 -8.35 7.18 26.55
C ASP A 269 -6.87 7.52 26.70
N LEU A 270 -6.02 6.54 27.04
CA LEU A 270 -4.57 6.74 27.14
C LEU A 270 -3.95 7.18 25.80
N ALA A 271 -4.35 6.54 24.69
CA ALA A 271 -3.90 6.89 23.35
C ALA A 271 -4.33 8.30 22.94
N GLN A 272 -5.59 8.66 23.19
CA GLN A 272 -6.14 9.97 22.87
C GLN A 272 -5.52 11.06 23.75
N ASN A 273 -5.27 10.78 25.02
CA ASN A 273 -4.59 11.69 25.95
C ASN A 273 -3.14 11.96 25.56
N LEU A 274 -2.43 10.95 25.05
CA LEU A 274 -1.08 11.17 24.53
C LEU A 274 -1.11 11.94 23.21
N TRP A 275 -2.07 11.64 22.33
CA TRP A 275 -2.23 12.34 21.06
C TRP A 275 -2.63 13.80 21.21
N SER A 276 -3.48 14.15 22.19
CA SER A 276 -3.94 15.53 22.39
C SER A 276 -2.78 16.49 22.64
N LYS A 277 -1.69 16.03 23.25
CA LYS A 277 -0.44 16.78 23.44
C LYS A 277 0.24 17.17 22.11
N SER A 278 -0.07 16.49 21.02
CA SER A 278 0.40 16.86 19.67
C SER A 278 -0.29 18.10 19.10
N GLY A 279 -1.41 18.55 19.68
CA GLY A 279 -2.20 19.69 19.19
C GLY A 279 -3.09 19.39 17.99
N GLN A 280 -3.18 18.13 17.54
CA GLN A 280 -4.00 17.74 16.39
C GLN A 280 -5.29 17.04 16.80
N LYS A 281 -6.33 17.18 15.98
CA LYS A 281 -7.60 16.49 16.21
C LYS A 281 -7.41 14.99 16.06
N TRP A 282 -7.94 14.24 17.02
CA TRP A 282 -7.98 12.79 16.96
C TRP A 282 -9.07 12.34 15.97
N PRO A 283 -8.74 11.57 14.92
CA PRO A 283 -9.75 11.05 14.01
C PRO A 283 -10.73 10.09 14.70
N THR A 284 -11.92 9.94 14.14
CA THR A 284 -12.89 8.95 14.60
C THR A 284 -12.27 7.54 14.58
N GLN A 285 -12.38 6.84 15.70
CA GLN A 285 -11.89 5.47 15.83
C GLN A 285 -12.87 4.50 15.18
N SER A 286 -12.39 3.74 14.21
CA SER A 286 -13.14 2.66 13.57
C SER A 286 -12.19 1.63 12.98
N LEU A 287 -12.70 0.48 12.53
CA LEU A 287 -11.87 -0.52 11.84
C LEU A 287 -11.24 0.07 10.57
N GLU A 288 -11.98 0.91 9.85
CA GLU A 288 -11.51 1.57 8.64
C GLU A 288 -10.33 2.50 8.92
N THR A 289 -10.42 3.29 9.99
CA THR A 289 -9.36 4.24 10.36
C THR A 289 -8.16 3.55 10.99
N LEU A 290 -8.35 2.43 11.67
CA LEU A 290 -7.27 1.58 12.17
C LEU A 290 -6.49 0.91 11.03
N ILE A 291 -7.19 0.23 10.12
CA ILE A 291 -6.53 -0.50 9.00
C ILE A 291 -5.90 0.50 8.02
N GLY A 292 -6.56 1.61 7.76
CA GLY A 292 -6.06 2.68 6.89
C GLY A 292 -5.23 3.76 7.60
N CYS A 293 -4.81 3.56 8.86
CA CYS A 293 -4.15 4.60 9.65
C CYS A 293 -2.89 5.16 8.97
N GLY A 294 -2.17 4.31 8.24
CA GLY A 294 -0.96 4.70 7.51
C GLY A 294 -1.20 5.54 6.26
N LEU A 295 -2.46 5.77 5.86
CA LEU A 295 -2.86 6.60 4.72
C LEU A 295 -3.44 7.95 5.14
N ILE A 296 -3.62 8.19 6.44
CA ILE A 296 -4.15 9.46 6.96
C ILE A 296 -2.97 10.44 7.12
N PRO A 297 -2.93 11.55 6.36
CA PRO A 297 -1.85 12.52 6.47
C PRO A 297 -2.05 13.41 7.70
N PHE A 298 -0.95 13.75 8.36
CA PHE A 298 -0.92 14.73 9.45
C PHE A 298 0.20 15.74 9.20
N LYS A 299 -0.09 17.03 9.45
CA LYS A 299 0.92 18.08 9.33
C LYS A 299 1.90 18.00 10.50
N GLN A 300 3.18 18.26 10.26
CA GLN A 300 4.11 18.51 11.36
C GLN A 300 3.82 19.93 11.90
N ILE A 301 3.74 20.08 13.22
CA ILE A 301 3.66 21.39 13.87
C ILE A 301 5.04 21.68 14.42
N ASP A 302 5.70 22.72 13.91
CA ASP A 302 7.02 23.12 14.36
C ASP A 302 6.88 24.17 15.47
N LYS A 303 7.29 23.83 16.70
CA LYS A 303 7.10 24.68 17.88
C LYS A 303 7.94 25.96 17.84
N LYS A 304 9.00 26.03 17.02
CA LYS A 304 9.93 27.18 16.96
C LYS A 304 9.42 28.38 16.15
N THR A 305 8.50 28.19 15.22
CA THR A 305 8.05 29.26 14.31
C THR A 305 6.54 29.50 14.33
N GLY A 306 5.75 28.62 14.97
CA GLY A 306 4.28 28.72 14.96
C GLY A 306 3.65 28.55 13.57
N THR A 307 4.48 28.29 12.55
CA THR A 307 4.07 28.09 11.17
C THR A 307 3.91 26.60 10.91
N SER A 308 2.76 26.19 10.38
CA SER A 308 2.63 24.88 9.78
C SER A 308 3.55 24.83 8.56
N GLU A 309 4.51 23.89 8.52
CA GLU A 309 5.16 23.57 7.26
C GLU A 309 4.05 23.13 6.29
N ASP A 310 3.77 23.94 5.28
CA ASP A 310 2.88 23.58 4.19
C ASP A 310 3.59 22.54 3.32
N ASP A 311 3.52 21.30 3.79
CA ASP A 311 3.82 20.14 2.99
C ASP A 311 2.70 19.97 1.96
N ASP A 312 3.05 20.28 0.71
CA ASP A 312 2.30 19.98 -0.51
C ASP A 312 1.62 18.60 -0.39
N GLN A 313 0.29 18.59 -0.29
CA GLN A 313 -0.57 17.42 -0.06
C GLN A 313 -0.57 16.38 -1.21
N ASN A 314 0.41 16.40 -2.11
CA ASN A 314 0.33 15.75 -3.41
C ASN A 314 1.23 14.51 -3.56
N THR A 315 1.38 13.71 -2.50
CA THR A 315 2.23 12.49 -2.52
C THR A 315 1.44 11.18 -2.67
N LEU A 316 0.12 11.23 -2.86
CA LEU A 316 -0.64 10.10 -3.40
C LEU A 316 -0.98 10.37 -4.88
N HIS A 317 -0.17 9.80 -5.78
CA HIS A 317 -0.34 9.78 -7.24
C HIS A 317 -0.06 11.05 -8.04
N LEU A 318 1.20 11.21 -8.46
CA LEU A 318 1.50 11.57 -9.84
C LEU A 318 2.56 10.61 -10.40
N ALA A 319 2.39 10.28 -11.68
CA ALA A 319 3.36 9.51 -12.45
C ALA A 319 4.80 10.03 -12.22
N ARG A 320 5.76 9.11 -12.13
CA ARG A 320 7.20 9.39 -11.99
C ARG A 320 7.66 10.40 -13.06
N ASP A 321 7.66 11.69 -12.73
CA ASP A 321 8.48 12.69 -13.40
C ASP A 321 9.88 12.60 -12.77
N PRO A 322 10.92 12.18 -13.52
CA PRO A 322 12.28 12.08 -13.01
C PRO A 322 12.89 13.44 -12.58
N ARG A 323 12.19 14.57 -12.81
CA ARG A 323 12.61 15.92 -12.39
C ARG A 323 12.03 16.40 -11.06
N LYS A 324 11.09 15.67 -10.43
CA LYS A 324 10.57 16.03 -9.10
C LYS A 324 11.37 15.34 -8.00
N LYS A 325 11.71 16.08 -6.93
CA LYS A 325 12.39 15.59 -5.71
C LYS A 325 11.74 14.29 -5.24
N LYS A 326 12.55 13.37 -4.67
CA LYS A 326 12.05 12.13 -4.04
C LYS A 326 10.79 12.45 -3.22
N PRO A 327 9.73 11.62 -3.29
CA PRO A 327 8.55 11.84 -2.44
C PRO A 327 9.02 12.00 -1.00
N LYS A 328 8.68 13.14 -0.38
CA LYS A 328 9.02 13.38 1.03
C LYS A 328 8.42 12.22 1.84
N GLY A 329 9.20 11.68 2.78
CA GLY A 329 8.76 10.58 3.63
C GLY A 329 7.55 10.97 4.48
N LYS A 330 6.94 9.98 5.16
CA LYS A 330 5.84 10.22 6.10
C LYS A 330 6.26 11.25 7.15
N SER A 331 5.36 12.14 7.55
CA SER A 331 5.64 13.09 8.64
C SER A 331 5.78 12.36 9.98
N GLY A 332 6.51 12.97 10.92
CA GLY A 332 6.68 12.41 12.27
C GLY A 332 5.33 12.20 12.96
N ARG A 333 4.38 13.11 12.75
CA ARG A 333 3.01 13.02 13.30
C ARG A 333 2.19 11.87 12.72
N GLN A 334 2.28 11.65 11.41
CA GLN A 334 1.64 10.48 10.80
C GLN A 334 2.21 9.18 11.39
N ARG A 335 3.52 9.14 11.59
CA ARG A 335 4.20 8.00 12.20
C ARG A 335 3.75 7.77 13.65
N LEU A 336 3.61 8.83 14.45
CA LEU A 336 3.11 8.75 15.83
C LEU A 336 1.67 8.23 15.86
N TYR A 337 0.79 8.74 14.99
CA TYR A 337 -0.59 8.29 14.91
C TYR A 337 -0.67 6.80 14.59
N MET A 338 0.11 6.33 13.61
CA MET A 338 0.20 4.91 13.28
C MET A 338 0.58 4.08 14.51
N ILE A 339 1.64 4.46 15.22
CA ILE A 339 2.08 3.77 16.44
C ILE A 339 0.94 3.70 17.45
N LEU A 340 0.35 4.84 17.81
CA LEU A 340 -0.70 4.86 18.84
C LEU A 340 -1.91 4.02 18.44
N MET A 341 -2.35 4.09 17.19
CA MET A 341 -3.49 3.32 16.71
C MET A 341 -3.21 1.82 16.73
N THR A 342 -2.09 1.39 16.16
CA THR A 342 -1.82 -0.04 15.95
C THR A 342 -1.41 -0.75 17.23
N GLU A 343 -0.59 -0.11 18.06
CA GLU A 343 -0.17 -0.65 19.36
C GLU A 343 -1.37 -0.77 20.32
N SER A 344 -2.20 0.27 20.39
CA SER A 344 -3.38 0.27 21.27
C SER A 344 -4.40 -0.79 20.86
N ALA A 345 -4.73 -0.89 19.57
CA ALA A 345 -5.65 -1.92 19.08
C ALA A 345 -5.12 -3.34 19.34
N TYR A 346 -3.80 -3.54 19.18
CA TYR A 346 -3.19 -4.84 19.44
C TYR A 346 -3.15 -5.18 20.94
N LEU A 347 -2.94 -4.20 21.82
CA LEU A 347 -3.05 -4.39 23.26
C LEU A 347 -4.48 -4.76 23.68
N ILE A 348 -5.50 -4.09 23.15
CA ILE A 348 -6.91 -4.43 23.42
C ILE A 348 -7.20 -5.87 23.00
N TRP A 349 -6.72 -6.27 21.82
CA TRP A 349 -6.83 -7.65 21.35
C TRP A 349 -6.12 -8.66 22.29
N LYS A 350 -4.92 -8.33 22.79
CA LYS A 350 -4.21 -9.17 23.76
C LYS A 350 -4.97 -9.30 25.08
N LEU A 351 -5.45 -8.19 25.64
CA LEU A 351 -6.23 -8.18 26.88
C LEU A 351 -7.49 -9.03 26.73
N ARG A 352 -8.20 -8.89 25.61
CA ARG A 352 -9.38 -9.73 25.30
C ARG A 352 -9.00 -11.21 25.22
N ASN A 353 -7.90 -11.57 24.55
CA ASN A 353 -7.50 -12.98 24.42
C ASN A 353 -7.07 -13.59 25.75
N GLU A 354 -6.35 -12.83 26.59
CA GLU A 354 -6.03 -13.27 27.95
C GLU A 354 -7.31 -13.59 28.70
N ARG A 355 -8.30 -12.70 28.67
CA ARG A 355 -9.58 -12.92 29.36
C ARG A 355 -10.38 -14.08 28.80
N ARG A 356 -10.64 -14.09 27.49
CA ARG A 356 -11.59 -15.01 26.86
C ARG A 356 -11.01 -16.38 26.52
N ILE A 357 -9.69 -16.47 26.33
CA ILE A 357 -9.05 -17.71 25.87
C ILE A 357 -8.18 -18.31 26.97
N ARG A 358 -7.29 -17.51 27.57
CA ARG A 358 -6.34 -18.01 28.58
C ARG A 358 -7.02 -18.24 29.93
N HIS A 359 -7.78 -17.26 30.41
CA HIS A 359 -8.50 -17.28 31.68
C HIS A 359 -9.97 -17.67 31.51
N SER A 360 -10.33 -18.35 30.40
CA SER A 360 -11.68 -18.87 30.15
C SER A 360 -12.28 -19.71 31.31
N PRO A 361 -11.48 -20.48 32.08
CA PRO A 361 -12.01 -21.24 33.23
C PRO A 361 -12.21 -20.40 34.50
N GLU A 362 -11.63 -19.21 34.58
CA GLU A 362 -11.71 -18.36 35.77
C GLU A 362 -12.96 -17.48 35.67
N GLU A 363 -13.91 -17.68 36.58
CA GLU A 363 -15.08 -16.82 36.68
C GLU A 363 -14.66 -15.38 37.02
N ASN A 364 -15.13 -14.42 36.22
CA ASN A 364 -14.96 -12.98 36.45
C ASN A 364 -13.53 -12.43 36.41
N PHE A 365 -12.59 -13.11 35.75
CA PHE A 365 -11.25 -12.54 35.52
C PHE A 365 -11.34 -11.20 34.75
N SER A 366 -10.81 -10.13 35.35
CA SER A 366 -10.69 -8.82 34.72
C SER A 366 -9.35 -8.17 35.08
N HIS A 367 -8.74 -7.50 34.11
CA HIS A 367 -7.52 -6.73 34.33
C HIS A 367 -7.84 -5.45 35.11
N SER A 368 -7.01 -5.12 36.09
CA SER A 368 -7.15 -3.85 36.81
C SER A 368 -6.80 -2.66 35.91
N THR A 369 -7.41 -1.50 36.16
CA THR A 369 -7.10 -0.26 35.42
C THR A 369 -5.62 0.13 35.54
N THR A 370 -5.02 -0.08 36.71
CA THR A 370 -3.59 0.16 36.95
C THR A 370 -2.71 -0.75 36.09
N GLU A 371 -3.05 -2.03 36.01
CA GLU A 371 -2.34 -2.99 35.16
C GLU A 371 -2.43 -2.61 33.68
N ILE A 372 -3.63 -2.30 33.19
CA ILE A 372 -3.86 -1.88 31.80
C ILE A 372 -3.02 -0.63 31.48
N THR A 373 -3.05 0.35 32.38
CA THR A 373 -2.30 1.61 32.25
C THR A 373 -0.80 1.36 32.18
N ASN A 374 -0.26 0.54 33.10
CA ASN A 374 1.16 0.20 33.13
C ASN A 374 1.58 -0.59 31.88
N ARG A 375 0.78 -1.57 31.43
CA ARG A 375 1.03 -2.33 30.20
C ARG A 375 1.07 -1.41 28.97
N TRP A 376 0.13 -0.47 28.86
CA TRP A 376 0.09 0.48 27.75
C TRP A 376 1.30 1.42 27.73
N TYR A 377 1.63 2.06 28.87
CA TYR A 377 2.81 2.93 28.95
C TYR A 377 4.11 2.17 28.69
N ASN A 378 4.24 0.94 29.20
CA ASN A 378 5.41 0.10 28.93
C ASN A 378 5.55 -0.18 27.43
N MET A 379 4.45 -0.57 26.76
CA MET A 379 4.44 -0.81 25.31
C MET A 379 4.87 0.43 24.50
N ILE A 380 4.31 1.60 24.80
CA ILE A 380 4.66 2.84 24.09
C ILE A 380 6.11 3.28 24.38
N ASN A 381 6.58 3.18 25.62
CA ASN A 381 7.98 3.47 25.97
C ASN A 381 8.97 2.48 25.34
N ASN A 382 8.60 1.22 25.20
CA ASN A 382 9.41 0.24 24.45
C ASN A 382 9.50 0.63 22.98
N ARG A 383 8.41 1.13 22.37
CA ARG A 383 8.45 1.63 20.99
C ARG A 383 9.38 2.84 20.84
N LEU A 384 9.29 3.81 21.76
CA LEU A 384 10.20 4.95 21.83
C LEU A 384 11.67 4.47 21.95
N THR A 385 11.94 3.52 22.83
CA THR A 385 13.29 2.97 23.04
C THR A 385 13.82 2.27 21.80
N LEU A 386 13.00 1.47 21.11
CA LEU A 386 13.35 0.84 19.85
C LEU A 386 13.66 1.87 18.76
N ASP A 387 12.86 2.93 18.64
CA ASP A 387 13.09 4.00 17.66
C ASP A 387 14.42 4.70 17.91
N ARG A 388 14.72 5.03 19.17
CA ARG A 388 16.00 5.63 19.57
C ARG A 388 17.18 4.72 19.23
N ALA A 389 17.07 3.43 19.52
CA ALA A 389 18.10 2.46 19.18
C ALA A 389 18.30 2.35 17.66
N MET A 390 17.21 2.27 16.90
CA MET A 390 17.23 2.17 15.43
C MET A 390 17.71 3.43 14.74
N ALA A 391 17.69 4.59 15.41
CA ALA A 391 18.24 5.85 14.89
C ALA A 391 19.77 5.90 14.88
N ASN A 392 20.47 4.89 15.40
CA ASN A 392 21.93 4.86 15.44
C ASN A 392 22.53 4.46 14.06
N PRO A 393 23.14 5.39 13.31
CA PRO A 393 23.71 5.10 11.99
C PRO A 393 24.97 4.24 12.05
N ALA A 394 25.72 4.27 13.17
CA ALA A 394 26.91 3.44 13.34
C ALA A 394 26.55 1.95 13.45
N LYS A 395 25.41 1.65 14.09
CA LYS A 395 24.93 0.26 14.28
C LYS A 395 24.16 -0.27 13.08
N PHE A 396 23.35 0.56 12.44
CA PHE A 396 22.39 0.10 11.42
C PHE A 396 22.67 0.61 10.00
N ALA A 397 23.67 1.47 9.80
CA ALA A 397 24.07 2.01 8.49
C ALA A 397 22.87 2.48 7.65
N LYS A 398 22.72 1.95 6.42
CA LYS A 398 21.61 2.28 5.50
C LYS A 398 20.22 1.83 5.99
N LYS A 399 20.15 1.03 7.05
CA LYS A 399 18.89 0.57 7.68
C LYS A 399 18.49 1.40 8.90
N ALA A 400 19.34 2.34 9.34
CA ALA A 400 19.01 3.22 10.45
C ALA A 400 17.78 4.08 10.13
N LEU A 401 16.98 4.36 11.16
CA LEU A 401 15.96 5.38 11.07
C LEU A 401 16.63 6.75 11.00
N ASP A 402 16.01 7.67 10.27
CA ASP A 402 16.45 9.06 10.25
C ASP A 402 16.24 9.67 11.66
N PRO A 403 17.28 10.18 12.33
CA PRO A 403 17.11 10.81 13.64
C PRO A 403 16.05 11.91 13.64
N ASP A 404 15.95 12.70 12.55
CA ASP A 404 14.97 13.77 12.43
C ASP A 404 13.53 13.23 12.44
N ILE A 405 13.28 12.07 11.82
CA ILE A 405 11.93 11.46 11.87
C ILE A 405 11.57 11.02 13.29
N VAL A 406 12.54 10.52 14.06
CA VAL A 406 12.32 10.06 15.44
C VAL A 406 12.02 11.26 16.35
N LEU A 407 12.81 12.33 16.26
CA LEU A 407 12.56 13.59 16.98
C LEU A 407 11.16 14.14 16.64
N LYS A 408 10.82 14.21 15.36
CA LYS A 408 9.52 14.68 14.88
C LYS A 408 8.35 13.79 15.32
N THR A 409 8.55 12.48 15.42
CA THR A 409 7.52 11.54 15.89
C THR A 409 7.17 11.80 17.35
N TRP A 410 8.16 11.92 18.22
CA TRP A 410 7.93 11.94 19.68
C TRP A 410 7.91 13.34 20.28
N SER A 411 8.23 14.39 19.50
CA SER A 411 8.11 15.76 19.99
C SER A 411 6.67 16.06 20.47
N GLY A 412 6.52 16.86 21.51
CA GLY A 412 5.25 17.23 22.10
C GLY A 412 4.63 16.18 23.03
N VAL A 413 5.13 14.94 23.04
CA VAL A 413 4.50 13.85 23.80
C VAL A 413 5.40 13.25 24.89
N LEU A 414 6.62 13.76 25.05
CA LEU A 414 7.58 13.32 26.07
C LEU A 414 7.27 13.91 27.45
N GLN A 415 7.69 13.18 28.49
CA GLN A 415 7.68 13.67 29.86
C GLN A 415 8.80 14.71 30.02
N ASN A 416 8.48 15.85 30.65
CA ASN A 416 9.45 16.92 30.91
C ASN A 416 10.24 17.36 29.67
N GLU A 417 9.58 17.40 28.49
CA GLU A 417 10.24 17.72 27.20
C GLU A 417 10.99 19.07 27.23
N GLN A 418 10.55 20.01 28.07
CA GLN A 418 11.17 21.34 28.22
C GLN A 418 12.60 21.25 28.77
N ASP A 419 12.91 20.21 29.54
CA ASP A 419 14.21 20.01 30.17
C ASP A 419 15.15 19.18 29.27
N LEU A 420 14.65 18.66 28.14
CA LEU A 420 15.42 17.84 27.22
C LEU A 420 16.12 18.70 26.15
N PRO A 421 17.33 18.31 25.71
CA PRO A 421 17.99 18.97 24.60
C PRO A 421 17.22 18.75 23.28
N ASN A 422 17.50 19.59 22.27
CA ASN A 422 16.87 19.47 20.95
C ASN A 422 17.09 18.08 20.32
N ASP A 423 18.26 17.46 20.54
CA ASP A 423 18.55 16.08 20.16
C ASP A 423 18.61 15.19 21.40
N TRP A 424 17.45 14.75 21.87
CA TRP A 424 17.31 13.91 23.07
C TRP A 424 17.49 12.42 22.80
N ILE A 425 17.75 11.97 21.56
CA ILE A 425 17.74 10.55 21.20
C ILE A 425 18.72 9.74 22.05
N ARG A 426 19.86 10.35 22.42
CA ARG A 426 20.93 9.72 23.19
C ARG A 426 20.85 9.96 24.69
N GLU A 427 19.90 10.77 25.15
CA GLU A 427 19.79 11.11 26.57
C GLU A 427 19.23 9.93 27.38
N PRO A 428 19.77 9.66 28.58
CA PRO A 428 19.19 8.66 29.46
C PRO A 428 17.75 9.05 29.87
N GLU A 429 16.93 8.06 30.21
CA GLU A 429 15.63 8.27 30.90
C GLU A 429 14.53 9.06 30.16
N VAL A 430 14.59 9.15 28.83
CA VAL A 430 13.49 9.74 28.05
C VAL A 430 12.27 8.82 28.00
N LEU A 431 11.14 9.28 28.54
CA LEU A 431 9.86 8.56 28.61
C LEU A 431 8.72 9.37 27.97
N VAL A 432 7.66 8.70 27.55
CA VAL A 432 6.42 9.38 27.16
C VAL A 432 5.67 9.91 28.37
N GLY A 433 5.09 11.10 28.24
CA GLY A 433 4.46 11.79 29.36
C GLY A 433 3.18 11.11 29.84
N ARG A 434 3.14 10.75 31.13
CA ARG A 434 1.88 10.35 31.80
C ARG A 434 0.97 11.57 31.93
N GLY A 435 -0.28 11.47 31.46
CA GLY A 435 -1.28 12.51 31.70
C GLY A 435 -1.85 12.38 33.12
N PRO A 436 -2.42 13.45 33.71
CA PRO A 436 -3.22 13.29 34.91
C PRO A 436 -4.40 12.35 34.62
N PRO A 437 -4.79 11.45 35.53
CA PRO A 437 -5.97 10.61 35.36
C PRO A 437 -7.19 11.52 35.19
N HIS A 438 -7.92 11.34 34.08
CA HIS A 438 -9.13 12.09 33.82
C HIS A 438 -10.19 11.68 34.85
N ILE A 439 -10.57 12.61 35.73
CA ILE A 439 -11.86 12.53 36.43
C ILE A 439 -12.91 12.86 35.39
N VAL A 440 -13.76 11.90 35.02
CA VAL A 440 -14.90 12.15 34.14
C VAL A 440 -15.91 13.02 34.89
N ALA A 441 -15.80 14.33 34.74
CA ALA A 441 -16.86 15.25 35.13
C ALA A 441 -18.01 15.08 34.12
N GLY A 442 -19.07 14.40 34.55
CA GLY A 442 -20.37 14.39 33.88
C GLY A 442 -20.41 13.57 32.59
N GLN A 443 -20.63 12.26 32.73
CA GLN A 443 -21.38 11.54 31.69
C GLN A 443 -22.74 12.24 31.54
N HIS A 444 -22.96 12.87 30.39
CA HIS A 444 -24.31 13.05 29.88
C HIS A 444 -24.96 11.66 29.86
N ARG A 445 -25.81 11.40 30.86
CA ARG A 445 -26.80 10.33 30.80
C ARG A 445 -27.52 10.47 29.45
N LEU A 446 -27.27 9.54 28.54
CA LEU A 446 -28.19 9.31 27.43
C LEU A 446 -29.56 9.13 28.06
N ARG A 447 -30.48 10.04 27.74
CA ARG A 447 -31.86 10.02 28.22
C ARG A 447 -32.43 8.63 27.97
N GLY A 448 -32.93 8.01 29.03
CA GLY A 448 -33.66 6.75 28.95
C GLY A 448 -34.80 6.88 27.96
N VAL A 449 -34.94 5.87 27.12
CA VAL A 449 -36.14 5.61 26.32
C VAL A 449 -37.34 5.57 27.28
N PRO A 450 -38.43 6.31 27.04
CA PRO A 450 -39.62 6.21 27.88
C PRO A 450 -40.19 4.79 27.77
N ARG A 451 -40.31 4.10 28.91
CA ARG A 451 -41.08 2.86 29.00
C ARG A 451 -42.53 3.16 28.66
N VAL A 452 -43.09 2.41 27.70
CA VAL A 452 -44.53 2.37 27.43
C VAL A 452 -45.23 1.79 28.66
N PRO A 453 -46.26 2.43 29.23
CA PRO A 453 -47.01 1.83 30.33
C PRO A 453 -47.84 0.65 29.80
N HIS A 454 -47.60 -0.53 30.36
CA HIS A 454 -48.54 -1.64 30.29
C HIS A 454 -49.83 -1.25 31.02
N CYS A 455 -50.96 -1.40 30.35
CA CYS A 455 -52.29 -1.31 30.96
C CYS A 455 -52.77 -2.73 31.28
N PRO A 456 -53.20 -3.03 32.52
CA PRO A 456 -53.99 -4.22 32.82
C PRO A 456 -55.33 -3.87 33.51
N PRO A 457 -56.27 -4.82 33.61
CA PRO A 457 -56.56 -5.97 32.76
C PRO A 457 -57.65 -5.69 31.71
#